data_AF-A0A956J252-F1
#
_entry.id   AF-A0A956J252-F1
#
_cell.length_a   1.000
_cell.length_b   1.000
_cell.length_c   1.000
_cell.angle_alpha   90.00
_cell.angle_beta   90.00
_cell.angle_gamma   90.00
#
_symmetry.space_group_name_H-M   'P 1'
#
loop_
_entity.id
_entity.type
_entity.pdbx_description
1 polymer ?
#
loop_
_entity_poly.entity_id
_entity_poly.type
_entity_poly.pdbx_seq_one_letter_code
_entity_poly.pdbx_strand_id
1 'polypeptide(L)'
;MSSAVALLGGIAASGCLVSFDGYEKADPGGTGAQGASGGAGSGGTAAQGGSAGVGNGGAGGSAADGGSSGVGNTGGGGTGNTGGGGSAGVGNTGGGGSAGVGNTGGGGSAGVGNTGGGGSAGVGNTGGGGTGGATTCPTNLKGPAMSRMTLGGSDFFCVDTTEVTNAQYAEFVSFGNLGGQPAECAFNNTYAPTLGGPCTVLDYDPASKPNYPVSCVDWCDAYMFCQWSGKRLCGSLGGGSVPAGDRAKAAVDQWYNVCSLNGTRAFPYGSTYQEGRCNDLSSTGVGPFICGAFNTCSGSWIGEAPVYDMSGNVAEWEDSCSGNSCAARGGDWNAYQSTASCAAVMTANRDVRDDNVGFRCCWDPPTN
;
A
#
# COMPACT_ATOMS: atom_id res chain seq x y z
N MET A 1 26.04 -39.81 -57.20
CA MET A 1 26.90 -38.81 -56.53
C MET A 1 25.98 -37.69 -56.09
N SER A 2 25.87 -37.28 -54.83
CA SER A 2 26.35 -37.88 -53.57
C SER A 2 25.39 -37.49 -52.45
N SER A 3 25.28 -38.32 -51.41
CA SER A 3 24.47 -38.00 -50.22
C SER A 3 25.05 -36.81 -49.46
N ALA A 4 24.19 -36.00 -48.85
CA ALA A 4 24.56 -35.08 -47.78
C ALA A 4 23.47 -35.11 -46.69
N VAL A 5 23.82 -35.65 -45.53
CA VAL A 5 23.03 -35.60 -44.29
C VAL A 5 23.76 -34.65 -43.34
N ALA A 6 23.08 -33.65 -42.80
CA ALA A 6 23.54 -32.85 -41.67
C ALA A 6 22.30 -32.36 -40.89
N LEU A 7 21.95 -33.01 -39.79
CA LEU A 7 22.38 -32.70 -38.40
C LEU A 7 21.65 -31.47 -37.82
N LEU A 8 20.48 -31.71 -37.20
CA LEU A 8 19.82 -30.77 -36.30
C LEU A 8 20.53 -30.82 -34.94
N GLY A 9 21.27 -29.78 -34.60
CA GLY A 9 21.86 -29.60 -33.27
C GLY A 9 20.83 -29.05 -32.29
N GLY A 10 20.48 -29.84 -31.27
CA GLY A 10 19.65 -29.36 -30.16
C GLY A 10 20.45 -28.45 -29.23
N ILE A 11 19.90 -27.28 -28.89
CA ILE A 11 20.44 -26.42 -27.84
C ILE A 11 19.82 -26.86 -26.51
N ALA A 12 20.66 -27.30 -25.58
CA ALA A 12 20.24 -27.63 -24.23
C ALA A 12 19.94 -26.34 -23.45
N ALA A 13 18.69 -26.17 -23.02
CA ALA A 13 18.35 -25.16 -22.04
C ALA A 13 19.00 -25.52 -20.70
N SER A 14 19.97 -24.72 -20.26
CA SER A 14 20.54 -24.84 -18.91
C SER A 14 19.53 -24.25 -17.93
N GLY A 15 18.81 -25.11 -17.21
CA GLY A 15 17.81 -24.67 -16.24
C GLY A 15 18.45 -23.93 -15.07
N CYS A 16 17.99 -22.71 -14.80
CA CYS A 16 18.19 -22.07 -13.51
C CYS A 16 17.15 -22.63 -12.54
N LEU A 17 17.60 -23.29 -11.47
CA LEU A 17 16.73 -23.88 -10.46
C LEU A 17 16.26 -22.79 -9.48
N VAL A 18 15.04 -22.30 -9.65
CA VAL A 18 14.31 -21.64 -8.56
C VAL A 18 13.81 -22.70 -7.59
N SER A 19 14.31 -22.68 -6.35
CA SER A 19 13.86 -23.60 -5.30
C SER A 19 12.52 -23.14 -4.75
N PHE A 20 11.53 -24.04 -4.78
CA PHE A 20 10.27 -23.92 -4.05
C PHE A 20 10.25 -24.95 -2.92
N ASP A 21 11.03 -24.70 -1.86
CA ASP A 21 10.99 -25.53 -0.65
C ASP A 21 9.75 -25.20 0.19
N GLY A 22 8.94 -26.24 0.46
CA GLY A 22 8.07 -26.27 1.64
C GLY A 22 6.59 -25.95 1.43
N TYR A 23 5.83 -26.89 0.83
CA TYR A 23 4.48 -27.19 1.33
C TYR A 23 4.07 -28.65 1.04
N GLU A 24 4.46 -29.57 1.92
CA GLU A 24 3.89 -30.91 1.92
C GLU A 24 2.40 -30.85 2.32
N LYS A 25 1.51 -31.36 1.46
CA LYS A 25 0.12 -31.62 1.84
C LYS A 25 0.02 -32.96 2.56
N ALA A 26 -0.47 -32.94 3.79
CA ALA A 26 -0.99 -34.12 4.45
C ALA A 26 -2.33 -34.54 3.81
N ASP A 27 -2.39 -35.77 3.33
CA ASP A 27 -3.59 -36.40 2.77
C ASP A 27 -4.54 -36.91 3.88
N PRO A 28 -5.87 -36.85 3.68
CA PRO A 28 -6.77 -37.75 4.37
C PRO A 28 -7.78 -38.44 3.43
N GLY A 29 -7.43 -39.67 2.99
CA GLY A 29 -8.38 -40.77 2.74
C GLY A 29 -9.16 -40.79 1.42
N GLY A 30 -9.00 -41.89 0.64
CA GLY A 30 -9.70 -42.03 -0.65
C GLY A 30 -9.62 -43.42 -1.32
N THR A 31 -9.89 -44.51 -0.58
CA THR A 31 -10.33 -45.84 -1.05
C THR A 31 -9.90 -46.36 -2.45
N GLY A 32 -9.04 -47.38 -2.49
CA GLY A 32 -8.83 -48.23 -3.67
C GLY A 32 -8.15 -49.56 -3.29
N ALA A 33 -8.87 -50.68 -3.36
CA ALA A 33 -8.40 -51.98 -2.86
C ALA A 33 -8.00 -52.95 -4.00
N GLN A 34 -6.91 -53.71 -3.79
CA GLN A 34 -6.79 -55.17 -4.02
C GLN A 34 -5.31 -55.60 -3.91
N GLY A 35 -5.02 -56.73 -3.24
CA GLY A 35 -3.67 -57.31 -3.18
C GLY A 35 -3.41 -58.16 -1.92
N ALA A 36 -3.61 -59.47 -2.01
CA ALA A 36 -3.56 -60.39 -0.87
C ALA A 36 -2.14 -60.66 -0.32
N SER A 37 -2.02 -60.89 1.00
CA SER A 37 -1.70 -62.21 1.61
C SER A 37 -0.82 -62.15 2.88
N GLY A 38 -1.11 -63.06 3.82
CA GLY A 38 -0.14 -63.55 4.82
C GLY A 38 -0.13 -62.90 6.21
N GLY A 39 -0.15 -63.72 7.26
CA GLY A 39 0.19 -63.34 8.64
C GLY A 39 -0.93 -63.60 9.66
N ALA A 40 -0.78 -64.64 10.48
CA ALA A 40 -1.78 -65.05 11.47
C ALA A 40 -1.34 -64.78 12.92
N GLY A 41 -2.33 -64.66 13.81
CA GLY A 41 -2.22 -64.79 15.27
C GLY A 41 -2.24 -63.46 16.04
N SER A 42 -2.79 -63.34 17.25
CA SER A 42 -3.70 -64.18 18.06
C SER A 42 -3.68 -63.62 19.49
N GLY A 43 -4.85 -63.28 20.07
CA GLY A 43 -4.99 -62.91 21.50
C GLY A 43 -4.50 -61.49 21.87
N GLY A 44 -5.05 -60.82 22.89
CA GLY A 44 -6.23 -61.17 23.70
C GLY A 44 -6.60 -60.09 24.73
N THR A 45 -7.92 -59.90 24.92
CA THR A 45 -8.63 -59.59 26.18
C THR A 45 -8.05 -58.67 27.29
N ALA A 46 -8.80 -57.59 27.56
CA ALA A 46 -9.46 -57.24 28.85
C ALA A 46 -8.87 -56.20 29.85
N ALA A 47 -9.79 -55.74 30.73
CA ALA A 47 -9.70 -54.76 31.84
C ALA A 47 -9.58 -53.28 31.41
N GLN A 48 -10.45 -52.30 31.73
CA GLN A 48 -11.38 -52.00 32.85
C GLN A 48 -10.76 -51.66 34.22
N GLY A 49 -11.28 -50.58 34.83
CA GLY A 49 -10.89 -50.00 36.14
C GLY A 49 -10.19 -48.65 35.97
N GLY A 50 -10.43 -47.60 36.76
CA GLY A 50 -11.33 -47.44 37.92
C GLY A 50 -10.94 -46.13 38.66
N SER A 51 -11.90 -45.40 39.21
CA SER A 51 -11.73 -43.99 39.64
C SER A 51 -11.21 -43.77 41.08
N ALA A 52 -10.87 -42.51 41.37
CA ALA A 52 -11.02 -41.76 42.65
C ALA A 52 -9.85 -41.64 43.67
N GLY A 53 -9.90 -40.57 44.47
CA GLY A 53 -9.04 -40.25 45.63
C GLY A 53 -8.09 -39.05 45.41
N VAL A 54 -8.32 -37.77 45.77
CA VAL A 54 -8.87 -37.05 46.97
C VAL A 54 -7.78 -36.53 47.94
N GLY A 55 -7.76 -35.19 48.13
CA GLY A 55 -7.44 -34.51 49.40
C GLY A 55 -6.14 -33.68 49.49
N ASN A 56 -6.02 -32.66 50.36
CA ASN A 56 -7.04 -31.83 51.05
C ASN A 56 -6.38 -30.60 51.76
N GLY A 57 -7.15 -29.51 51.99
CA GLY A 57 -6.88 -28.41 52.96
C GLY A 57 -5.81 -27.37 52.55
N GLY A 58 -5.87 -26.08 52.94
CA GLY A 58 -6.75 -25.29 53.84
C GLY A 58 -5.91 -24.17 54.51
N ALA A 59 -6.41 -23.08 55.12
CA ALA A 59 -7.73 -22.44 55.20
C ALA A 59 -7.59 -21.02 55.85
N GLY A 60 -8.61 -20.15 55.72
CA GLY A 60 -8.80 -18.90 56.50
C GLY A 60 -8.10 -17.62 55.98
N GLY A 61 -8.63 -16.40 56.16
CA GLY A 61 -9.92 -16.00 56.73
C GLY A 61 -10.06 -14.48 56.97
N SER A 62 -10.97 -13.85 56.22
CA SER A 62 -12.06 -12.95 56.68
C SER A 62 -11.86 -11.54 57.28
N ALA A 63 -12.74 -10.65 56.80
CA ALA A 63 -13.41 -9.51 57.48
C ALA A 63 -12.74 -8.11 57.51
N ALA A 64 -13.60 -7.09 57.64
CA ALA A 64 -13.34 -5.66 57.47
C ALA A 64 -13.68 -4.86 58.74
N ASP A 65 -13.20 -3.61 58.85
CA ASP A 65 -14.03 -2.39 59.01
C ASP A 65 -13.23 -1.11 59.34
N GLY A 66 -13.81 0.05 59.00
CA GLY A 66 -13.72 1.28 59.82
C GLY A 66 -12.63 2.32 59.52
N GLY A 67 -13.03 3.60 59.49
CA GLY A 67 -12.11 4.76 59.60
C GLY A 67 -12.53 5.99 58.78
N SER A 68 -13.16 6.98 59.41
CA SER A 68 -13.68 8.19 58.75
C SER A 68 -12.85 9.46 59.00
N SER A 69 -13.15 10.49 58.20
CA SER A 69 -13.13 11.94 58.53
C SER A 69 -11.78 12.66 58.77
N GLY A 70 -11.59 13.77 58.04
CA GLY A 70 -10.48 14.71 58.24
C GLY A 70 -10.52 15.90 57.28
N VAL A 71 -11.47 16.84 57.44
CA VAL A 71 -11.48 18.13 56.73
C VAL A 71 -10.64 19.14 57.51
N GLY A 72 -9.80 19.92 56.84
CA GLY A 72 -9.06 21.03 57.44
C GLY A 72 -8.56 22.04 56.41
N ASN A 73 -9.18 23.22 56.37
CA ASN A 73 -8.77 24.37 55.55
C ASN A 73 -8.53 25.59 56.45
N THR A 74 -7.44 26.31 56.23
CA THR A 74 -7.06 27.68 56.69
C THR A 74 -5.59 27.87 56.22
N GLY A 75 -5.12 28.98 55.65
CA GLY A 75 -5.42 30.40 55.85
C GLY A 75 -4.53 30.95 56.98
N GLY A 76 -3.69 31.98 56.84
CA GLY A 76 -3.30 32.82 55.70
C GLY A 76 -2.47 34.04 56.18
N GLY A 77 -1.64 34.65 55.31
CA GLY A 77 -0.86 35.88 55.59
C GLY A 77 0.39 35.71 56.49
N GLY A 78 1.44 36.54 56.39
CA GLY A 78 1.72 37.61 55.41
C GLY A 78 3.01 38.41 55.72
N THR A 79 3.53 39.08 54.68
CA THR A 79 4.42 40.28 54.68
C THR A 79 5.82 40.26 55.32
N GLY A 80 6.84 40.62 54.51
CA GLY A 80 8.18 41.06 54.91
C GLY A 80 9.06 41.25 53.65
N ASN A 81 9.59 42.46 53.38
CA ASN A 81 10.06 42.87 52.03
C ASN A 81 11.52 43.41 52.01
N THR A 82 12.01 43.78 50.81
CA THR A 82 13.33 44.34 50.39
C THR A 82 14.40 43.27 50.06
N GLY A 83 15.18 43.34 48.96
CA GLY A 83 15.20 44.20 47.75
C GLY A 83 16.56 44.03 47.00
N GLY A 84 16.75 44.32 45.70
CA GLY A 84 15.87 44.78 44.61
C GLY A 84 16.66 45.00 43.28
N GLY A 85 15.97 45.20 42.15
CA GLY A 85 16.52 45.27 40.76
C GLY A 85 16.15 44.01 39.95
N GLY A 86 15.58 44.05 38.75
CA GLY A 86 15.60 45.07 37.67
C GLY A 86 16.35 44.45 36.47
N SER A 87 15.76 44.18 35.30
CA SER A 87 14.60 44.80 34.65
C SER A 87 13.78 43.83 33.76
N ALA A 88 12.57 44.29 33.37
CA ALA A 88 11.55 43.69 32.48
C ALA A 88 12.10 43.00 31.20
N GLY A 89 11.41 42.07 30.53
CA GLY A 89 9.95 41.88 30.29
C GLY A 89 9.70 41.99 28.77
N VAL A 90 8.64 41.47 28.13
CA VAL A 90 7.25 41.25 28.55
C VAL A 90 6.67 40.04 27.79
N GLY A 91 5.78 39.27 28.44
CA GLY A 91 4.81 38.41 27.75
C GLY A 91 3.37 38.79 28.15
N ASN A 92 2.38 38.25 27.45
CA ASN A 92 0.96 38.17 27.83
C ASN A 92 0.34 37.07 26.93
N THR A 93 -0.21 35.95 27.42
CA THR A 93 -1.51 35.76 28.11
C THR A 93 -2.72 36.30 27.32
N GLY A 94 -3.66 35.41 26.99
CA GLY A 94 -4.82 35.73 26.17
C GLY A 94 -6.06 36.20 26.94
N GLY A 95 -7.04 36.67 26.16
CA GLY A 95 -8.47 36.76 26.45
C GLY A 95 -9.19 36.31 25.17
N GLY A 96 -10.41 35.76 25.19
CA GLY A 96 -11.58 36.26 25.91
C GLY A 96 -12.60 36.66 24.85
N GLY A 97 -13.57 35.79 24.58
CA GLY A 97 -14.45 35.92 23.40
C GLY A 97 -15.48 37.04 23.49
N SER A 98 -16.01 37.45 22.35
CA SER A 98 -17.25 38.24 22.23
C SER A 98 -17.88 38.00 20.86
N ALA A 99 -19.20 37.79 20.82
CA ALA A 99 -19.94 37.60 19.59
C ALA A 99 -20.24 38.95 18.91
N GLY A 100 -20.19 38.99 17.58
CA GLY A 100 -20.55 40.15 16.77
C GLY A 100 -21.41 39.74 15.59
N VAL A 101 -22.67 40.18 15.57
CA VAL A 101 -23.56 40.06 14.41
C VAL A 101 -23.44 41.34 13.56
N GLY A 102 -23.22 41.21 12.26
CA GLY A 102 -23.10 42.34 11.33
C GLY A 102 -23.25 41.89 9.87
N ASN A 103 -23.98 42.66 9.07
CA ASN A 103 -24.56 42.20 7.80
C ASN A 103 -23.97 42.93 6.58
N THR A 104 -23.85 42.21 5.45
CA THR A 104 -23.94 42.64 4.03
C THR A 104 -23.29 43.95 3.50
N GLY A 105 -22.60 43.82 2.35
CA GLY A 105 -22.22 44.90 1.41
C GLY A 105 -20.71 44.97 1.19
N GLY A 106 -20.15 45.30 0.02
CA GLY A 106 -20.68 45.64 -1.31
C GLY A 106 -19.47 45.78 -2.27
N GLY A 107 -19.67 45.71 -3.59
CA GLY A 107 -18.56 45.57 -4.56
C GLY A 107 -17.68 46.81 -4.79
N GLY A 108 -16.52 46.61 -5.43
CA GLY A 108 -15.61 47.67 -5.90
C GLY A 108 -14.49 47.12 -6.79
N SER A 109 -14.30 47.69 -7.98
CA SER A 109 -13.51 47.09 -9.07
C SER A 109 -12.11 47.67 -9.25
N ALA A 110 -11.20 46.83 -9.75
CA ALA A 110 -10.07 47.11 -10.65
C ALA A 110 -9.02 48.20 -10.32
N GLY A 111 -7.74 47.80 -10.35
CA GLY A 111 -6.57 48.67 -10.50
C GLY A 111 -5.48 47.95 -11.32
N VAL A 112 -4.85 48.65 -12.27
CA VAL A 112 -3.91 48.07 -13.26
C VAL A 112 -2.50 48.67 -13.11
N GLY A 113 -1.47 47.83 -13.31
CA GLY A 113 -0.06 48.23 -13.42
C GLY A 113 0.77 47.88 -12.17
N ASN A 114 2.05 47.48 -12.27
CA ASN A 114 2.93 47.44 -13.44
C ASN A 114 3.98 46.31 -13.29
N THR A 115 4.59 45.85 -14.39
CA THR A 115 5.63 44.80 -14.38
C THR A 115 7.01 45.34 -13.97
N GLY A 116 7.82 44.53 -13.28
CA GLY A 116 9.23 44.88 -13.03
C GLY A 116 10.04 43.84 -12.25
N GLY A 117 11.11 43.33 -12.88
CA GLY A 117 12.35 42.88 -12.21
C GLY A 117 12.31 41.55 -11.46
N GLY A 118 13.05 40.55 -11.96
CA GLY A 118 13.24 39.28 -11.26
C GLY A 118 14.17 39.40 -10.04
N GLY A 119 13.86 38.62 -9.01
CA GLY A 119 14.70 38.35 -7.85
C GLY A 119 14.24 37.01 -7.23
N SER A 120 15.19 36.14 -6.88
CA SER A 120 14.92 34.75 -6.55
C SER A 120 13.93 34.59 -5.39
N ALA A 121 12.72 34.10 -5.68
CA ALA A 121 11.80 33.64 -4.65
C ALA A 121 12.34 32.32 -4.08
N GLY A 122 12.97 32.38 -2.91
CA GLY A 122 13.15 31.21 -2.06
C GLY A 122 11.79 30.59 -1.73
N VAL A 123 11.77 29.30 -1.40
CA VAL A 123 10.53 28.53 -1.12
C VAL A 123 9.80 29.17 0.06
N GLY A 124 8.86 30.06 -0.26
CA GLY A 124 8.01 30.74 0.69
C GLY A 124 6.98 29.76 1.21
N ASN A 125 7.18 29.27 2.43
CA ASN A 125 6.23 28.42 3.12
C ASN A 125 4.94 29.25 3.37
N THR A 126 3.94 29.12 2.50
CA THR A 126 2.68 29.86 2.62
C THR A 126 1.92 29.35 3.83
N GLY A 127 1.93 30.15 4.91
CA GLY A 127 1.27 29.80 6.17
C GLY A 127 -0.21 29.45 5.94
N GLY A 128 -0.64 28.34 6.54
CA GLY A 128 -1.97 27.78 6.31
C GLY A 128 -3.08 28.73 6.73
N GLY A 129 -3.86 29.19 5.74
CA GLY A 129 -5.26 29.53 5.98
C GLY A 129 -6.02 28.22 6.17
N GLY A 130 -6.74 28.07 7.29
CA GLY A 130 -7.40 26.82 7.66
C GLY A 130 -8.36 26.33 6.58
N THR A 131 -7.96 25.29 5.85
CA THR A 131 -8.82 24.60 4.90
C THR A 131 -9.85 23.80 5.67
N GLY A 132 -11.13 23.91 5.33
CA GLY A 132 -12.02 22.78 5.56
C GLY A 132 -11.42 21.58 4.83
N GLY A 133 -11.26 20.44 5.53
CA GLY A 133 -10.54 19.27 4.99
C GLY A 133 -11.05 18.91 3.59
N ALA A 134 -10.12 18.53 2.70
CA ALA A 134 -10.45 18.27 1.31
C ALA A 134 -11.58 17.22 1.19
N THR A 135 -12.58 17.49 0.36
CA THR A 135 -13.81 16.66 0.26
C THR A 135 -13.85 15.76 -0.98
N THR A 136 -12.92 15.95 -1.92
CA THR A 136 -12.80 15.21 -3.19
C THR A 136 -11.33 14.86 -3.45
N CYS A 137 -11.09 13.91 -4.36
CA CYS A 137 -9.74 13.71 -4.88
C CYS A 137 -9.22 14.95 -5.62
N PRO A 138 -7.90 15.20 -5.62
CA PRO A 138 -7.31 16.28 -6.39
C PRO A 138 -7.29 15.92 -7.88
N THR A 139 -7.61 16.89 -8.73
CA THR A 139 -7.77 16.71 -10.19
C THR A 139 -6.62 17.29 -11.02
N ASN A 140 -5.65 17.93 -10.35
CA ASN A 140 -4.55 18.68 -10.96
C ASN A 140 -3.16 18.12 -10.60
N LEU A 141 -3.09 16.91 -10.04
CA LEU A 141 -1.84 16.20 -9.78
C LEU A 141 -1.31 15.47 -11.02
N LYS A 142 -0.06 15.03 -10.97
CA LYS A 142 0.58 14.26 -12.05
C LYS A 142 0.24 12.77 -11.97
N GLY A 143 0.53 12.03 -13.05
CA GLY A 143 0.17 10.62 -13.16
C GLY A 143 -1.32 10.40 -13.52
N PRO A 144 -1.88 9.22 -13.21
CA PRO A 144 -3.28 8.91 -13.50
C PRO A 144 -4.27 9.81 -12.77
N ALA A 145 -5.51 9.84 -13.28
CA ALA A 145 -6.66 10.36 -12.55
C ALA A 145 -6.92 9.49 -11.30
N MET A 146 -7.51 10.07 -10.26
CA MET A 146 -7.76 9.36 -9.01
C MET A 146 -9.25 9.08 -8.80
N SER A 147 -9.56 7.90 -8.28
CA SER A 147 -10.89 7.53 -7.78
C SER A 147 -10.93 7.60 -6.25
N ARG A 148 -12.07 8.01 -5.70
CA ARG A 148 -12.28 8.24 -4.28
C ARG A 148 -12.83 6.98 -3.58
N MET A 149 -12.23 6.63 -2.47
CA MET A 149 -12.50 5.42 -1.70
C MET A 149 -13.05 5.81 -0.33
N THR A 150 -14.37 5.70 -0.15
CA THR A 150 -15.04 6.09 1.09
C THR A 150 -14.84 5.03 2.19
N LEU A 151 -14.25 5.42 3.30
CA LEU A 151 -14.03 4.57 4.48
C LEU A 151 -15.22 4.60 5.46
N GLY A 152 -15.91 5.74 5.52
CA GLY A 152 -17.10 5.94 6.35
C GLY A 152 -17.25 7.41 6.75
N GLY A 153 -18.48 7.91 6.86
CA GLY A 153 -18.73 9.31 7.18
C GLY A 153 -18.09 10.25 6.14
N SER A 154 -17.23 11.16 6.61
CA SER A 154 -16.42 12.05 5.78
C SER A 154 -15.13 11.42 5.25
N ASP A 155 -14.71 10.28 5.79
CA ASP A 155 -13.35 9.79 5.64
C ASP A 155 -13.18 9.05 4.32
N PHE A 156 -12.12 9.39 3.59
CA PHE A 156 -11.77 8.77 2.33
C PHE A 156 -10.27 8.84 2.08
N PHE A 157 -9.81 8.01 1.16
CA PHE A 157 -8.55 8.20 0.45
C PHE A 157 -8.82 8.19 -1.06
N CYS A 158 -7.79 8.46 -1.83
CA CYS A 158 -7.80 8.46 -3.28
C CYS A 158 -6.76 7.48 -3.79
N VAL A 159 -7.06 6.79 -4.89
CA VAL A 159 -6.15 5.86 -5.57
C VAL A 159 -6.18 6.14 -7.06
N ASP A 160 -5.05 5.98 -7.74
CA ASP A 160 -4.96 6.08 -9.19
C ASP A 160 -5.86 5.03 -9.88
N THR A 161 -6.64 5.47 -10.87
CA THR A 161 -7.59 4.61 -11.61
C THR A 161 -6.92 3.50 -12.41
N THR A 162 -5.63 3.64 -12.69
CA THR A 162 -4.76 2.70 -13.40
C THR A 162 -3.39 2.70 -12.74
N GLU A 163 -2.51 1.81 -13.19
CA GLU A 163 -1.07 1.95 -13.00
C GLU A 163 -0.56 3.26 -13.63
N VAL A 164 0.65 3.68 -13.22
CA VAL A 164 1.37 4.79 -13.85
C VAL A 164 1.84 4.35 -15.24
N THR A 165 1.62 5.17 -16.27
CA THR A 165 2.01 4.81 -17.65
C THR A 165 3.43 5.25 -18.00
N ASN A 166 4.03 4.63 -19.02
CA ASN A 166 5.34 5.01 -19.56
C ASN A 166 5.44 6.52 -19.86
N ALA A 167 4.43 7.13 -20.49
CA ALA A 167 4.46 8.56 -20.79
C ALA A 167 4.42 9.45 -19.54
N GLN A 168 3.65 9.06 -18.52
CA GLN A 168 3.59 9.78 -17.25
C GLN A 168 4.91 9.66 -16.50
N TYR A 169 5.51 8.46 -16.49
CA TYR A 169 6.81 8.22 -15.88
C TYR A 169 7.95 8.97 -16.59
N ALA A 170 7.88 9.10 -17.92
CA ALA A 170 8.83 9.89 -18.69
C ALA A 170 8.84 11.39 -18.31
N GLU A 171 7.71 11.95 -17.88
CA GLU A 171 7.70 13.30 -17.30
C GLU A 171 8.57 13.38 -16.04
N PHE A 172 8.44 12.41 -15.12
CA PHE A 172 9.20 12.35 -13.87
C PHE A 172 10.70 12.17 -14.11
N VAL A 173 11.09 11.20 -14.97
CA VAL A 173 12.51 10.92 -15.28
C VAL A 173 13.25 12.16 -15.79
N SER A 174 12.55 13.08 -16.47
CA SER A 174 13.14 14.33 -16.98
C SER A 174 13.67 15.28 -15.88
N PHE A 175 13.25 15.11 -14.63
CA PHE A 175 13.73 15.92 -13.49
C PHE A 175 15.00 15.35 -12.83
N GLY A 176 15.37 14.08 -13.10
CA GLY A 176 16.51 13.42 -12.47
C GLY A 176 16.34 13.22 -10.95
N ASN A 177 17.46 13.06 -10.23
CA ASN A 177 17.42 12.82 -8.78
C ASN A 177 17.03 14.09 -8.01
N LEU A 178 15.82 14.09 -7.46
CA LEU A 178 15.22 15.19 -6.69
C LEU A 178 15.74 15.32 -5.24
N GLY A 179 16.50 14.34 -4.74
CA GLY A 179 16.68 14.15 -3.30
C GLY A 179 15.37 13.71 -2.62
N GLY A 180 15.31 13.76 -1.29
CA GLY A 180 14.09 13.44 -0.52
C GLY A 180 13.78 11.94 -0.35
N GLN A 181 14.56 11.06 -0.98
CA GLN A 181 14.46 9.61 -0.80
C GLN A 181 14.62 9.17 0.67
N PRO A 182 13.91 8.10 1.10
CA PRO A 182 14.13 7.49 2.42
C PRO A 182 15.54 6.88 2.49
N ALA A 183 16.08 6.71 3.70
CA ALA A 183 17.48 6.31 3.91
C ALA A 183 17.81 4.94 3.32
N GLU A 184 16.83 4.04 3.30
CA GLU A 184 16.87 2.70 2.69
C GLU A 184 17.07 2.76 1.17
N CYS A 185 16.74 3.89 0.53
CA CYS A 185 16.88 4.15 -0.90
C CYS A 185 18.15 4.93 -1.26
N ALA A 186 19.09 5.14 -0.32
CA ALA A 186 20.33 5.88 -0.58
C ALA A 186 21.26 5.27 -1.65
N PHE A 187 21.01 4.02 -2.07
CA PHE A 187 21.67 3.39 -3.22
C PHE A 187 21.13 3.88 -4.57
N ASN A 188 19.87 4.33 -4.64
CA ASN A 188 19.23 4.69 -5.89
C ASN A 188 19.64 6.10 -6.31
N ASN A 189 20.49 6.15 -7.34
CA ASN A 189 21.04 7.38 -7.90
C ASN A 189 20.34 7.81 -9.19
N THR A 190 19.41 7.02 -9.74
CA THR A 190 18.75 7.28 -11.03
C THR A 190 17.35 6.66 -11.12
N TYR A 191 16.37 7.51 -11.39
CA TYR A 191 14.99 7.07 -11.64
C TYR A 191 14.73 6.59 -13.08
N ALA A 192 15.73 6.67 -13.98
CA ALA A 192 15.60 6.08 -15.30
C ALA A 192 15.45 4.55 -15.17
N PRO A 193 14.48 3.90 -15.85
CA PRO A 193 14.33 2.44 -15.81
C PRO A 193 15.60 1.76 -16.30
N THR A 194 16.01 0.69 -15.61
CA THR A 194 17.29 0.02 -15.90
C THR A 194 17.11 -1.02 -16.99
N LEU A 195 17.98 -1.00 -17.99
CA LEU A 195 17.98 -1.94 -19.11
C LEU A 195 19.03 -3.03 -18.86
N GLY A 196 18.57 -4.26 -18.63
CA GLY A 196 19.38 -5.42 -18.28
C GLY A 196 18.59 -6.44 -17.45
N GLY A 197 18.99 -7.71 -17.51
CA GLY A 197 18.23 -8.80 -16.86
C GLY A 197 16.91 -9.08 -17.60
N PRO A 198 15.76 -9.14 -16.91
CA PRO A 198 14.46 -9.26 -17.58
C PRO A 198 14.07 -8.02 -18.39
N CYS A 199 14.63 -6.85 -18.03
CA CYS A 199 14.26 -5.56 -18.58
C CYS A 199 14.96 -5.22 -19.89
N THR A 200 14.18 -4.97 -20.94
CA THR A 200 14.66 -4.63 -22.28
C THR A 200 14.18 -3.24 -22.74
N VAL A 201 14.73 -2.77 -23.85
CA VAL A 201 14.29 -1.52 -24.52
C VAL A 201 12.84 -1.58 -25.04
N LEU A 202 12.21 -2.76 -25.03
CA LEU A 202 10.82 -2.93 -25.48
C LEU A 202 9.81 -2.75 -24.34
N ASP A 203 10.26 -2.77 -23.08
CA ASP A 203 9.37 -2.74 -21.92
C ASP A 203 9.08 -1.30 -21.50
N TYR A 204 10.14 -0.49 -21.39
CA TYR A 204 10.03 0.97 -21.24
C TYR A 204 10.25 1.71 -22.57
N ASP A 205 9.17 1.94 -23.32
CA ASP A 205 9.15 2.78 -24.52
C ASP A 205 8.03 3.85 -24.41
N PRO A 206 8.29 5.03 -23.84
CA PRO A 206 7.30 6.09 -23.75
C PRO A 206 6.91 6.73 -25.10
N ALA A 207 7.64 6.45 -26.19
CA ALA A 207 7.32 6.97 -27.51
C ALA A 207 6.33 6.07 -28.26
N SER A 208 6.56 4.75 -28.28
CA SER A 208 5.69 3.79 -28.98
C SER A 208 4.64 3.12 -28.08
N LYS A 209 4.88 3.07 -26.76
CA LYS A 209 4.00 2.47 -25.74
C LYS A 209 3.61 3.48 -24.63
N PRO A 210 3.13 4.71 -24.94
CA PRO A 210 2.89 5.76 -23.95
C PRO A 210 1.84 5.41 -22.87
N ASN A 211 0.89 4.53 -23.21
CA ASN A 211 -0.24 4.15 -22.35
C ASN A 211 -0.11 2.72 -21.76
N TYR A 212 1.05 2.08 -21.92
CA TYR A 212 1.37 0.84 -21.20
C TYR A 212 1.84 1.22 -19.78
N PRO A 213 1.67 0.33 -18.77
CA PRO A 213 2.21 0.57 -17.44
C PRO A 213 3.73 0.72 -17.52
N VAL A 214 4.30 1.55 -16.67
CA VAL A 214 5.73 1.54 -16.43
C VAL A 214 6.11 0.29 -15.64
N SER A 215 7.12 -0.43 -16.12
CA SER A 215 7.83 -1.46 -15.38
C SER A 215 9.34 -1.20 -15.43
N CYS A 216 10.18 -2.13 -14.97
CA CYS A 216 11.64 -1.95 -14.91
C CYS A 216 12.10 -0.80 -13.98
N VAL A 217 11.25 -0.52 -13.00
CA VAL A 217 11.40 0.48 -11.93
C VAL A 217 11.47 -0.23 -10.58
N ASP A 218 12.30 0.27 -9.69
CA ASP A 218 12.42 -0.29 -8.34
C ASP A 218 11.41 0.32 -7.37
N TRP A 219 11.39 -0.15 -6.12
CA TRP A 219 10.45 0.38 -5.13
C TRP A 219 10.72 1.87 -4.82
N CYS A 220 12.00 2.29 -4.87
CA CYS A 220 12.40 3.66 -4.58
C CYS A 220 11.98 4.60 -5.73
N ASP A 221 12.10 4.15 -6.98
CA ASP A 221 11.56 4.82 -8.17
C ASP A 221 10.05 5.06 -8.02
N ALA A 222 9.29 4.01 -7.67
CA ALA A 222 7.84 4.08 -7.47
C ALA A 222 7.45 5.06 -6.34
N TYR A 223 8.12 4.96 -5.19
CA TYR A 223 7.94 5.86 -4.05
C TYR A 223 8.17 7.33 -4.44
N MET A 224 9.27 7.61 -5.15
CA MET A 224 9.65 8.97 -5.54
C MET A 224 8.79 9.55 -6.65
N PHE A 225 8.34 8.75 -7.62
CA PHE A 225 7.36 9.21 -8.60
C PHE A 225 6.10 9.68 -7.89
N CYS A 226 5.57 8.86 -6.96
CA CYS A 226 4.33 9.22 -6.28
C CYS A 226 4.50 10.49 -5.46
N GLN A 227 5.61 10.64 -4.71
CA GLN A 227 5.90 11.88 -3.98
C GLN A 227 6.04 13.10 -4.90
N TRP A 228 6.79 12.99 -6.00
CA TRP A 228 6.93 14.06 -7.02
C TRP A 228 5.58 14.46 -7.62
N SER A 229 4.68 13.49 -7.82
CA SER A 229 3.34 13.73 -8.38
C SER A 229 2.38 14.46 -7.44
N GLY A 230 2.77 14.68 -6.17
CA GLY A 230 1.91 15.22 -5.11
C GLY A 230 1.05 14.16 -4.40
N LYS A 231 1.38 12.89 -4.59
CA LYS A 231 0.71 11.70 -4.04
C LYS A 231 1.70 10.96 -3.12
N ARG A 232 1.45 9.69 -2.84
CA ARG A 232 2.38 8.74 -2.20
C ARG A 232 2.18 7.34 -2.76
N LEU A 233 3.11 6.43 -2.52
CA LEU A 233 2.89 5.02 -2.84
C LEU A 233 1.71 4.49 -1.99
N CYS A 234 0.89 3.61 -2.57
CA CYS A 234 -0.23 3.00 -1.84
C CYS A 234 0.29 2.15 -0.68
N GLY A 235 -0.43 2.17 0.44
CA GLY A 235 0.00 1.54 1.69
C GLY A 235 -1.10 1.61 2.74
N SER A 236 -0.75 1.96 3.97
CA SER A 236 -1.72 2.02 5.07
C SER A 236 -2.79 3.10 4.86
N LEU A 237 -4.02 2.82 5.30
CA LEU A 237 -5.09 3.82 5.43
C LEU A 237 -4.60 4.98 6.32
N GLY A 238 -4.68 6.21 5.82
CA GLY A 238 -4.21 7.40 6.55
C GLY A 238 -2.70 7.67 6.47
N GLY A 239 -1.92 6.84 5.77
CA GLY A 239 -0.51 7.11 5.47
C GLY A 239 0.47 6.02 5.92
N GLY A 240 1.56 5.88 5.19
CA GLY A 240 2.72 5.06 5.56
C GLY A 240 2.62 3.57 5.21
N SER A 241 3.56 2.79 5.76
CA SER A 241 3.82 1.42 5.34
C SER A 241 2.89 0.39 5.98
N VAL A 242 2.39 -0.58 5.21
CA VAL A 242 1.59 -1.71 5.69
C VAL A 242 2.50 -2.80 6.28
N PRO A 243 2.28 -3.29 7.50
CA PRO A 243 2.99 -4.46 8.02
C PRO A 243 2.68 -5.73 7.20
N ALA A 244 3.66 -6.61 7.00
CA ALA A 244 3.51 -7.77 6.11
C ALA A 244 2.32 -8.70 6.46
N GLY A 245 1.94 -8.80 7.73
CA GLY A 245 0.78 -9.58 8.19
C GLY A 245 -0.59 -8.90 8.03
N ASP A 246 -0.62 -7.65 7.58
CA ASP A 246 -1.83 -6.82 7.45
C ASP A 246 -2.25 -6.57 5.99
N ARG A 247 -1.43 -6.98 5.01
CA ARG A 247 -1.65 -6.90 3.56
C ARG A 247 -2.97 -7.49 3.04
N ALA A 248 -3.65 -8.33 3.81
CA ALA A 248 -4.95 -8.91 3.45
C ALA A 248 -6.12 -8.32 4.28
N LYS A 249 -5.93 -7.14 4.88
CA LYS A 249 -6.91 -6.48 5.76
C LYS A 249 -7.39 -5.18 5.13
N ALA A 250 -8.60 -5.18 4.58
CA ALA A 250 -9.20 -4.00 3.94
C ALA A 250 -9.40 -2.80 4.90
N ALA A 251 -9.39 -3.03 6.21
CA ALA A 251 -9.41 -1.98 7.23
C ALA A 251 -8.01 -1.43 7.60
N VAL A 252 -6.96 -1.81 6.88
CA VAL A 252 -5.57 -1.38 7.12
C VAL A 252 -4.86 -1.00 5.81
N ASP A 253 -5.00 -1.81 4.76
CA ASP A 253 -4.30 -1.70 3.48
C ASP A 253 -5.21 -1.06 2.42
N GLN A 254 -4.77 0.07 1.83
CA GLN A 254 -5.46 0.78 0.75
C GLN A 254 -5.59 -0.05 -0.53
N TRP A 255 -4.50 -0.68 -0.95
CA TRP A 255 -4.44 -1.44 -2.20
C TRP A 255 -5.40 -2.62 -2.11
N TYR A 256 -5.35 -3.37 -1.01
CA TYR A 256 -6.26 -4.47 -0.75
C TYR A 256 -7.70 -3.99 -0.59
N ASN A 257 -7.95 -2.87 0.09
CA ASN A 257 -9.30 -2.28 0.21
C ASN A 257 -9.93 -2.03 -1.16
N VAL A 258 -9.19 -1.38 -2.06
CA VAL A 258 -9.62 -1.07 -3.43
C VAL A 258 -9.90 -2.34 -4.23
N CYS A 259 -8.93 -3.25 -4.28
CA CYS A 259 -9.04 -4.48 -5.07
C CYS A 259 -10.20 -5.35 -4.57
N SER A 260 -10.28 -5.59 -3.26
CA SER A 260 -11.27 -6.52 -2.68
C SER A 260 -12.66 -5.90 -2.50
N LEU A 261 -12.89 -4.63 -2.90
CA LEU A 261 -14.09 -3.85 -2.57
C LEU A 261 -14.41 -3.95 -1.07
N ASN A 262 -13.55 -3.39 -0.23
CA ASN A 262 -13.61 -3.46 1.24
C ASN A 262 -13.70 -4.90 1.80
N GLY A 263 -12.93 -5.83 1.25
CA GLY A 263 -12.87 -7.23 1.69
C GLY A 263 -14.04 -8.12 1.24
N THR A 264 -14.93 -7.64 0.36
CA THR A 264 -16.11 -8.38 -0.10
C THR A 264 -15.86 -9.27 -1.33
N ARG A 265 -14.70 -9.14 -1.97
CA ARG A 265 -14.31 -9.82 -3.22
C ARG A 265 -12.90 -10.40 -3.14
N ALA A 266 -12.66 -11.47 -3.92
CA ALA A 266 -11.33 -12.07 -4.08
C ALA A 266 -10.55 -11.46 -5.26
N PHE A 267 -11.27 -10.88 -6.22
CA PHE A 267 -10.78 -10.22 -7.42
C PHE A 267 -11.50 -8.87 -7.59
N PRO A 268 -10.94 -7.88 -8.32
CA PRO A 268 -11.54 -6.55 -8.50
C PRO A 268 -13.01 -6.60 -8.91
N TYR A 269 -13.32 -7.57 -9.76
CA TYR A 269 -14.61 -7.76 -10.39
C TYR A 269 -15.56 -8.74 -9.66
N GLY A 270 -15.11 -9.51 -8.66
CA GLY A 270 -15.98 -10.50 -8.00
C GLY A 270 -15.30 -11.47 -7.04
N SER A 271 -16.09 -12.39 -6.48
CA SER A 271 -15.63 -13.42 -5.53
C SER A 271 -14.98 -14.63 -6.21
N THR A 272 -15.15 -14.81 -7.51
CA THR A 272 -14.66 -15.96 -8.29
C THR A 272 -13.82 -15.50 -9.48
N TYR A 273 -12.71 -16.17 -9.73
CA TYR A 273 -11.88 -15.96 -10.93
C TYR A 273 -12.70 -16.10 -12.22
N GLN A 274 -12.34 -15.32 -13.24
CA GLN A 274 -12.91 -15.40 -14.59
C GLN A 274 -11.79 -15.29 -15.62
N GLU A 275 -11.59 -16.37 -16.38
CA GLU A 275 -10.60 -16.48 -17.46
C GLU A 275 -10.78 -15.37 -18.51
N GLY A 276 -9.65 -14.83 -19.00
CA GLY A 276 -9.60 -13.75 -19.99
C GLY A 276 -10.16 -12.41 -19.52
N ARG A 277 -10.54 -12.26 -18.24
CA ARG A 277 -11.15 -11.02 -17.73
C ARG A 277 -10.14 -9.93 -17.41
N CYS A 278 -8.93 -10.31 -17.01
CA CYS A 278 -7.78 -9.43 -16.76
C CYS A 278 -6.61 -9.82 -17.67
N ASN A 279 -5.56 -9.00 -17.71
CA ASN A 279 -4.33 -9.39 -18.37
C ASN A 279 -3.54 -10.37 -17.49
N ASP A 280 -3.80 -11.67 -17.59
CA ASP A 280 -3.10 -12.71 -16.84
C ASP A 280 -2.68 -13.86 -17.79
N LEU A 281 -2.13 -14.95 -17.25
CA LEU A 281 -1.65 -16.07 -18.07
C LEU A 281 -2.74 -16.67 -18.99
N SER A 282 -4.03 -16.48 -18.67
CA SER A 282 -5.16 -16.98 -19.46
C SER A 282 -5.57 -16.07 -20.62
N SER A 283 -5.17 -14.79 -20.63
CA SER A 283 -5.58 -13.84 -21.67
C SER A 283 -4.66 -13.86 -22.88
N THR A 284 -3.35 -13.70 -22.66
CA THR A 284 -2.35 -13.55 -23.71
C THR A 284 -1.00 -14.14 -23.34
N GLY A 285 -0.53 -13.97 -22.09
CA GLY A 285 0.76 -14.48 -21.63
C GLY A 285 2.00 -13.95 -22.40
N VAL A 286 1.92 -12.74 -22.98
CA VAL A 286 3.01 -12.17 -23.83
C VAL A 286 3.57 -10.82 -23.36
N GLY A 287 3.14 -10.32 -22.19
CA GLY A 287 3.62 -9.06 -21.63
C GLY A 287 2.51 -8.16 -21.06
N PRO A 288 2.88 -7.01 -20.46
CA PRO A 288 1.93 -6.00 -20.06
C PRO A 288 1.24 -5.38 -21.28
N PHE A 289 0.02 -4.88 -21.08
CA PHE A 289 -0.81 -4.26 -22.10
C PHE A 289 -1.25 -2.85 -21.67
N ILE A 290 -1.97 -2.14 -22.53
CA ILE A 290 -2.43 -0.77 -22.29
C ILE A 290 -3.28 -0.69 -21.01
N CYS A 291 -2.92 0.22 -20.09
CA CYS A 291 -3.67 0.48 -18.85
C CYS A 291 -5.16 0.77 -19.14
N GLY A 292 -6.05 0.12 -18.40
CA GLY A 292 -7.50 0.22 -18.52
C GLY A 292 -8.11 -0.49 -19.72
N ALA A 293 -7.32 -1.17 -20.57
CA ALA A 293 -7.83 -1.83 -21.77
C ALA A 293 -8.75 -3.02 -21.45
N PHE A 294 -8.44 -3.76 -20.37
CA PHE A 294 -9.30 -4.82 -19.83
C PHE A 294 -10.42 -4.17 -19.00
N ASN A 295 -11.37 -3.51 -19.66
CA ASN A 295 -12.41 -2.72 -18.97
C ASN A 295 -13.28 -3.51 -17.97
N THR A 296 -13.36 -4.84 -18.14
CA THR A 296 -14.02 -5.78 -17.23
C THR A 296 -13.16 -6.16 -16.02
N CYS A 297 -11.85 -5.96 -16.06
CA CYS A 297 -10.88 -6.08 -14.96
C CYS A 297 -10.91 -4.84 -14.05
N SER A 298 -12.08 -4.53 -13.49
CA SER A 298 -12.25 -3.33 -12.68
C SER A 298 -13.08 -3.53 -11.42
N GLY A 299 -12.67 -2.82 -10.36
CA GLY A 299 -13.49 -2.53 -9.20
C GLY A 299 -14.26 -1.24 -9.45
N SER A 300 -15.57 -1.24 -9.20
CA SER A 300 -16.41 -0.04 -9.29
C SER A 300 -17.03 0.25 -7.93
N TRP A 301 -16.78 1.47 -7.44
CA TRP A 301 -17.36 2.04 -6.24
C TRP A 301 -18.52 2.97 -6.65
N ILE A 302 -19.60 2.99 -5.88
CA ILE A 302 -20.83 3.67 -6.28
C ILE A 302 -20.61 5.18 -6.39
N GLY A 303 -20.81 5.72 -7.60
CA GLY A 303 -20.69 7.15 -7.89
C GLY A 303 -19.26 7.60 -8.23
N GLU A 304 -18.29 6.70 -8.21
CA GLU A 304 -16.86 6.99 -8.35
C GLU A 304 -16.29 6.33 -9.63
N ALA A 305 -15.13 6.79 -10.12
CA ALA A 305 -14.50 6.20 -11.30
C ALA A 305 -14.07 4.74 -11.03
N PRO A 306 -14.21 3.81 -11.99
CA PRO A 306 -13.67 2.46 -11.83
C PRO A 306 -12.15 2.48 -11.67
N VAL A 307 -11.62 1.55 -10.89
CA VAL A 307 -10.18 1.28 -10.78
C VAL A 307 -9.90 -0.01 -11.53
N TYR A 308 -9.04 0.08 -12.55
CA TYR A 308 -8.69 -0.99 -13.47
C TYR A 308 -7.40 -1.68 -13.06
N ASP A 309 -7.21 -2.90 -13.55
CA ASP A 309 -5.95 -3.65 -13.58
C ASP A 309 -5.30 -3.89 -12.20
N MET A 310 -6.11 -3.86 -11.13
CA MET A 310 -5.73 -4.30 -9.77
C MET A 310 -5.50 -5.83 -9.68
N SER A 311 -5.32 -6.51 -10.79
CA SER A 311 -5.28 -7.97 -10.95
C SER A 311 -4.64 -8.28 -12.30
N GLY A 312 -3.43 -8.84 -12.30
CA GLY A 312 -2.67 -9.02 -13.53
C GLY A 312 -2.12 -7.70 -14.09
N ASN A 313 -1.79 -7.72 -15.38
CA ASN A 313 -1.04 -6.71 -16.13
C ASN A 313 0.39 -6.53 -15.63
N VAL A 314 0.59 -5.81 -14.53
CA VAL A 314 1.86 -5.77 -13.78
C VAL A 314 1.56 -5.90 -12.29
N ALA A 315 2.39 -6.64 -11.57
CA ALA A 315 2.32 -6.64 -10.12
C ALA A 315 2.74 -5.24 -9.62
N GLU A 316 2.10 -4.73 -8.57
CA GLU A 316 2.26 -3.33 -8.18
C GLU A 316 3.03 -3.15 -6.88
N TRP A 317 4.15 -2.43 -6.91
CA TRP A 317 4.88 -2.03 -5.71
C TRP A 317 3.95 -1.31 -4.71
N GLU A 318 4.00 -1.76 -3.46
CA GLU A 318 3.26 -1.20 -2.33
C GLU A 318 4.24 -0.64 -1.29
N ASP A 319 3.88 0.42 -0.57
CA ASP A 319 4.55 0.80 0.67
C ASP A 319 4.28 -0.26 1.74
N SER A 320 5.02 -1.37 1.65
CA SER A 320 4.97 -2.49 2.57
C SER A 320 6.28 -3.28 2.49
N CYS A 321 7.33 -2.76 3.13
CA CYS A 321 8.64 -3.42 3.16
C CYS A 321 9.00 -3.97 4.55
N SER A 322 9.55 -5.18 4.58
CA SER A 322 10.22 -5.76 5.74
C SER A 322 11.73 -5.74 5.49
N GLY A 323 12.41 -4.71 6.01
CA GLY A 323 13.81 -4.43 5.66
C GLY A 323 13.95 -4.12 4.17
N ASN A 324 14.72 -4.95 3.44
CA ASN A 324 14.87 -4.82 1.99
C ASN A 324 13.81 -5.59 1.19
N SER A 325 12.98 -6.43 1.81
CA SER A 325 11.94 -7.21 1.11
C SER A 325 10.65 -6.39 1.02
N CYS A 326 10.33 -5.90 -0.18
CA CYS A 326 9.14 -5.08 -0.45
C CYS A 326 8.06 -5.89 -1.16
N ALA A 327 6.79 -5.51 -0.97
CA ALA A 327 5.65 -6.17 -1.60
C ALA A 327 5.34 -5.62 -2.99
N ALA A 328 4.99 -6.52 -3.90
CA ALA A 328 4.23 -6.21 -5.11
C ALA A 328 2.89 -6.98 -5.11
N ARG A 329 1.82 -6.36 -5.61
CA ARG A 329 0.43 -6.80 -5.39
C ARG A 329 -0.32 -7.10 -6.68
N GLY A 330 -1.41 -7.86 -6.59
CA GLY A 330 -2.34 -8.14 -7.72
C GLY A 330 -1.89 -9.17 -8.76
N GLY A 331 -0.58 -9.44 -8.85
CA GLY A 331 -0.01 -10.32 -9.88
C GLY A 331 0.10 -9.63 -11.24
N ASP A 332 0.72 -10.31 -12.19
CA ASP A 332 1.11 -9.76 -13.49
C ASP A 332 0.52 -10.53 -14.68
N TRP A 333 0.88 -10.13 -15.90
CA TRP A 333 0.49 -10.74 -17.17
C TRP A 333 0.81 -12.24 -17.33
N ASN A 334 1.68 -12.80 -16.50
CA ASN A 334 2.08 -14.21 -16.47
C ASN A 334 1.52 -14.96 -15.24
N ALA A 335 0.70 -14.30 -14.41
CA ALA A 335 0.16 -14.87 -13.19
C ALA A 335 -0.92 -15.96 -13.46
N TYR A 336 -0.88 -17.03 -12.67
CA TYR A 336 -1.98 -18.00 -12.57
C TYR A 336 -3.17 -17.43 -11.77
N GLN A 337 -4.35 -18.05 -11.87
CA GLN A 337 -5.57 -17.63 -11.15
C GLN A 337 -5.38 -17.41 -9.63
N SER A 338 -4.45 -18.14 -9.00
CA SER A 338 -4.16 -18.03 -7.56
C SER A 338 -3.27 -16.84 -7.21
N THR A 339 -2.43 -16.41 -8.14
CA THR A 339 -1.48 -15.30 -7.99
C THR A 339 -1.97 -14.00 -8.63
N ALA A 340 -3.08 -14.03 -9.37
CA ALA A 340 -3.78 -12.87 -9.92
C ALA A 340 -4.97 -12.40 -9.03
N SER A 341 -4.89 -12.57 -7.71
CA SER A 341 -5.98 -12.24 -6.78
C SER A 341 -5.65 -11.04 -5.89
N CYS A 342 -6.64 -10.42 -5.26
CA CYS A 342 -6.40 -9.29 -4.35
C CYS A 342 -5.53 -9.67 -3.14
N ALA A 343 -5.63 -10.92 -2.69
CA ALA A 343 -4.80 -11.45 -1.61
C ALA A 343 -3.39 -11.89 -2.08
N ALA A 344 -3.10 -11.83 -3.38
CA ALA A 344 -1.79 -12.18 -3.90
C ALA A 344 -0.74 -11.13 -3.50
N VAL A 345 0.41 -11.63 -3.08
CA VAL A 345 1.59 -10.86 -2.70
C VAL A 345 2.79 -11.54 -3.32
N MET A 346 3.48 -10.82 -4.20
CA MET A 346 4.87 -11.09 -4.56
C MET A 346 5.77 -10.31 -3.58
N THR A 347 6.95 -10.84 -3.27
CA THR A 347 7.96 -10.10 -2.53
C THR A 347 9.28 -10.15 -3.27
N ALA A 348 9.87 -8.98 -3.52
CA ALA A 348 11.16 -8.82 -4.15
C ALA A 348 12.03 -7.87 -3.32
N ASN A 349 13.33 -7.80 -3.61
CA ASN A 349 14.20 -6.83 -2.96
C ASN A 349 13.89 -5.40 -3.45
N ARG A 350 14.10 -4.40 -2.61
CA ARG A 350 13.79 -2.98 -2.86
C ARG A 350 14.44 -2.42 -4.12
N ASP A 351 15.58 -2.97 -4.52
CA ASP A 351 16.43 -2.62 -5.66
C ASP A 351 16.16 -3.45 -6.93
N VAL A 352 15.23 -4.41 -6.88
CA VAL A 352 14.84 -5.22 -8.04
C VAL A 352 14.03 -4.38 -9.03
N ARG A 353 14.26 -4.65 -10.32
CA ARG A 353 13.62 -3.98 -11.46
C ARG A 353 13.24 -5.04 -12.46
N ASP A 354 11.98 -5.45 -12.44
CA ASP A 354 11.44 -6.50 -13.31
C ASP A 354 10.45 -5.93 -14.32
N ASP A 355 10.30 -6.61 -15.47
CA ASP A 355 9.44 -6.22 -16.60
C ASP A 355 7.95 -6.41 -16.30
N ASN A 356 7.63 -7.25 -15.31
CA ASN A 356 6.30 -7.56 -14.81
C ASN A 356 5.89 -6.80 -13.54
N VAL A 357 6.74 -5.90 -13.00
CA VAL A 357 6.45 -5.10 -11.80
C VAL A 357 6.38 -3.60 -12.12
N GLY A 358 5.23 -2.99 -11.84
CA GLY A 358 4.96 -1.56 -11.94
C GLY A 358 4.43 -1.01 -10.62
N PHE A 359 3.60 0.04 -10.67
CA PHE A 359 2.99 0.63 -9.47
C PHE A 359 1.83 1.59 -9.78
N ARG A 360 1.07 1.96 -8.74
CA ARG A 360 0.10 3.06 -8.74
C ARG A 360 0.19 3.88 -7.45
N CYS A 361 -0.26 5.13 -7.47
CA CYS A 361 -0.19 6.02 -6.32
C CYS A 361 -1.53 6.16 -5.57
N CYS A 362 -1.43 6.48 -4.28
CA CYS A 362 -2.53 6.82 -3.41
C CYS A 362 -2.34 8.24 -2.82
N TRP A 363 -3.40 8.83 -2.31
CA TRP A 363 -3.39 10.15 -1.67
C TRP A 363 -4.44 10.18 -0.57
N ASP A 364 -4.11 10.73 0.60
CA ASP A 364 -5.05 10.99 1.68
C ASP A 364 -5.31 12.50 1.80
N PRO A 365 -6.53 12.93 2.18
CA PRO A 365 -6.79 14.31 2.55
C PRO A 365 -5.82 14.78 3.65
N PRO A 366 -5.25 16.00 3.54
CA PRO A 366 -4.49 16.58 4.64
C PRO A 366 -5.34 16.63 5.91
N THR A 367 -4.83 16.05 6.99
CA THR A 367 -5.44 16.18 8.32
C THR A 367 -5.23 17.60 8.84
N ASN A 368 -6.31 18.25 9.29
CA ASN A 368 -6.28 19.56 9.95
C ASN A 368 -5.71 19.49 11.37
#